data_AF-A0A9P5YUE2-F1
#
_entry.id   AF-A0A9P5YUE2-F1
#
_cell.length_a   1.000
_cell.length_b   1.000
_cell.length_c   1.000
_cell.angle_alpha   90.00
_cell.angle_beta   90.00
_cell.angle_gamma   90.00
#
_symmetry.space_group_name_H-M   'P 1'
#
loop_
_entity.id
_entity.type
_entity.pdbx_description
1 polymer ?
#
loop_
_entity_poly.entity_id
_entity_poly.type
_entity_poly.pdbx_seq_one_letter_code
_entity_poly.pdbx_strand_id
1 'polypeptide(L)'
;MAYTIQRIEKPTDGQLGQAADLFYELMQNDRGAISISGGDRSLVRLQALTMLRACSLRGEYYTATNTDQELVGFAAWTPPGQDMFNSKEQRSIAFNDFMLRVSEEGKIYFATYLPRLSNFASDILGPNVKCFDDRIFTGPELEKANYTLSMENEMLGGFI
;
A
#
# COMPACT_ATOMS: atom_id res chain seq x y z
N MET A 1 -2.49 22.18 -11.39
CA MET A 1 -3.73 21.78 -10.69
C MET A 1 -3.47 21.85 -9.20
N ALA A 2 -4.41 22.40 -8.43
CA ALA A 2 -4.30 22.43 -6.97
C ALA A 2 -4.88 21.13 -6.40
N TYR A 3 -4.26 20.60 -5.37
CA TYR A 3 -4.72 19.43 -4.62
C TYR A 3 -4.46 19.67 -3.13
N THR A 4 -5.17 18.94 -2.29
CA THR A 4 -5.01 18.99 -0.84
C THR A 4 -4.54 17.63 -0.36
N ILE A 5 -3.43 17.61 0.37
CA ILE A 5 -2.94 16.41 1.07
C ILE A 5 -3.51 16.44 2.49
N GLN A 6 -4.05 15.32 2.96
CA GLN A 6 -4.56 15.19 4.31
C GLN A 6 -4.22 13.82 4.90
N ARG A 7 -3.75 13.83 6.15
CA ARG A 7 -3.66 12.62 6.97
C ARG A 7 -5.07 12.20 7.39
N ILE A 8 -5.38 10.93 7.19
CA ILE A 8 -6.65 10.33 7.60
C ILE A 8 -6.34 9.27 8.67
N GLU A 9 -6.60 9.58 9.94
CA GLU A 9 -6.25 8.70 11.05
C GLU A 9 -7.07 7.40 11.08
N LYS A 10 -8.33 7.47 10.65
CA LYS A 10 -9.27 6.34 10.67
C LYS A 10 -10.05 6.29 9.36
N PRO A 11 -9.41 5.85 8.26
CA PRO A 11 -10.07 5.79 6.97
C PRO A 11 -11.23 4.81 7.02
N THR A 12 -12.35 5.20 6.40
CA THR A 12 -13.52 4.34 6.23
C THR A 12 -13.26 3.27 5.17
N ASP A 13 -14.01 2.18 5.19
CA ASP A 13 -13.94 1.16 4.13
C ASP A 13 -14.20 1.73 2.73
N GLY A 14 -15.04 2.77 2.62
CA GLY A 14 -15.28 3.47 1.37
C GLY A 14 -14.03 4.19 0.84
N GLN A 15 -13.31 4.90 1.72
CA GLN A 15 -12.05 5.58 1.36
C GLN A 15 -10.95 4.59 0.98
N LEU A 16 -10.82 3.48 1.73
CA LEU A 16 -9.89 2.41 1.39
C LEU A 16 -10.27 1.72 0.07
N GLY A 17 -11.57 1.61 -0.21
CA GLY A 17 -12.09 1.12 -1.48
C GLY A 17 -11.67 2.00 -2.66
N GLN A 18 -11.85 3.32 -2.55
CA GLN A 18 -11.44 4.28 -3.58
C GLN A 18 -9.92 4.23 -3.84
N ALA A 19 -9.11 4.13 -2.80
CA ALA A 19 -7.67 3.96 -2.96
C ALA A 19 -7.30 2.62 -3.61
N ALA A 20 -8.01 1.54 -3.27
CA ALA A 20 -7.82 0.25 -3.91
C ALA A 20 -8.24 0.26 -5.40
N ASP A 21 -9.29 1.02 -5.75
CA ASP A 21 -9.70 1.25 -7.14
C ASP A 21 -8.62 2.01 -7.91
N LEU A 22 -8.11 3.11 -7.36
CA LEU A 22 -7.01 3.88 -7.95
C LEU A 22 -5.74 3.02 -8.11
N PHE A 23 -5.37 2.24 -7.09
CA PHE A 23 -4.26 1.29 -7.20
C PHE A 23 -4.48 0.30 -8.34
N TYR A 24 -5.68 -0.28 -8.43
CA TYR A 24 -6.00 -1.24 -9.47
C TYR A 24 -5.89 -0.62 -10.86
N GLU A 25 -6.41 0.60 -11.06
CA GLU A 25 -6.30 1.32 -12.34
C GLU A 25 -4.84 1.49 -12.78
N LEU A 26 -3.96 1.84 -11.84
CA LEU A 26 -2.53 2.04 -12.09
C LEU A 26 -1.75 0.72 -12.27
N MET A 27 -2.09 -0.32 -11.50
CA MET A 27 -1.26 -1.51 -11.33
C MET A 27 -1.83 -2.78 -11.95
N GLN A 28 -3.04 -2.78 -12.52
CA GLN A 28 -3.69 -3.99 -13.07
C GLN A 28 -2.87 -4.68 -14.18
N ASN A 29 -1.92 -3.99 -14.81
CA ASN A 29 -1.02 -4.57 -15.82
C ASN A 29 0.43 -4.72 -15.33
N ASP A 30 0.72 -4.32 -14.09
CA ASP A 30 2.05 -4.47 -13.50
C ASP A 30 2.34 -5.94 -13.18
N ARG A 31 3.50 -6.42 -13.61
CA ARG A 31 3.90 -7.82 -13.43
C ARG A 31 4.17 -8.15 -11.97
N GLY A 32 4.65 -7.18 -11.18
CA GLY A 32 4.88 -7.36 -9.74
C GLY A 32 3.57 -7.56 -8.99
N ALA A 33 2.60 -6.67 -9.20
CA ALA A 33 1.26 -6.76 -8.61
C ALA A 33 0.57 -8.07 -8.98
N ILE A 34 0.57 -8.45 -10.27
CA ILE A 34 -0.03 -9.73 -10.73
C ILE A 34 0.66 -10.93 -10.07
N SER A 35 1.99 -10.91 -9.94
CA SER A 35 2.73 -12.02 -9.33
C SER A 35 2.38 -12.21 -7.85
N ILE A 36 2.23 -11.11 -7.10
CA ILE A 36 1.81 -11.15 -5.69
C ILE A 36 0.36 -11.65 -5.56
N SER A 37 -0.48 -11.36 -6.55
CA SER A 37 -1.85 -11.88 -6.69
C SER A 37 -1.92 -13.34 -7.19
N GLY A 38 -0.81 -14.08 -7.19
CA GLY A 38 -0.77 -15.48 -7.63
C GLY A 38 -0.97 -15.68 -9.14
N GLY A 39 -0.74 -14.64 -9.93
CA GLY A 39 -0.97 -14.63 -11.38
C GLY A 39 -2.38 -14.20 -11.79
N ASP A 40 -3.30 -13.98 -10.84
CA ASP A 40 -4.67 -13.58 -11.12
C ASP A 40 -4.84 -12.06 -11.01
N ARG A 41 -4.95 -11.40 -12.16
CA ARG A 41 -5.19 -9.95 -12.23
C ARG A 41 -6.45 -9.50 -11.49
N SER A 42 -7.49 -10.32 -11.42
CA SER A 42 -8.74 -9.96 -10.76
C SER A 42 -8.57 -9.77 -9.24
N LEU A 43 -7.48 -10.32 -8.67
CA LEU A 43 -7.16 -10.18 -7.25
C LEU A 43 -6.31 -8.95 -6.92
N VAL A 44 -5.79 -8.21 -7.90
CA VAL A 44 -4.90 -7.04 -7.67
C VAL A 44 -5.60 -5.96 -6.85
N ARG A 45 -6.88 -5.70 -7.12
CA ARG A 45 -7.68 -4.76 -6.32
C ARG A 45 -7.85 -5.26 -4.87
N LEU A 46 -8.12 -6.55 -4.70
CA LEU A 46 -8.28 -7.15 -3.38
C LEU A 46 -6.96 -7.17 -2.59
N GLN A 47 -5.84 -7.38 -3.28
CA GLN A 47 -4.50 -7.25 -2.74
C GLN A 47 -4.31 -5.83 -2.18
N ALA A 48 -4.59 -4.79 -2.97
CA ALA A 48 -4.46 -3.41 -2.54
C ALA A 48 -5.32 -3.10 -1.30
N LEU A 49 -6.60 -3.48 -1.33
CA LEU A 49 -7.52 -3.28 -0.20
C LEU A 49 -7.04 -3.99 1.08
N THR A 50 -6.48 -5.19 0.93
CA THR A 50 -5.94 -5.98 2.04
C THR A 50 -4.76 -5.29 2.70
N MET A 51 -3.86 -4.74 1.89
CA MET A 51 -2.69 -4.00 2.38
C MET A 51 -3.10 -2.68 3.05
N LEU A 52 -4.00 -1.92 2.40
CA LEU A 52 -4.53 -0.67 2.92
C LEU A 52 -5.24 -0.84 4.27
N ARG A 53 -6.01 -1.92 4.45
CA ARG A 53 -6.63 -2.27 5.74
C ARG A 53 -5.61 -2.65 6.81
N ALA A 54 -4.52 -3.34 6.44
CA ALA A 54 -3.46 -3.65 7.39
C ALA A 54 -2.71 -2.39 7.84
N CYS A 55 -2.46 -1.46 6.91
CA CYS A 55 -1.90 -0.15 7.20
C CYS A 55 -2.84 0.70 8.05
N SER A 56 -4.15 0.74 7.79
CA SER A 56 -5.05 1.60 8.57
C SER A 56 -5.15 1.25 10.06
N LEU A 57 -4.75 0.04 10.47
CA LEU A 57 -4.76 -0.38 11.87
C LEU A 57 -3.56 0.11 12.68
N ARG A 58 -2.39 0.24 12.05
CA ARG A 58 -1.10 0.44 12.74
C ARG A 58 -0.15 1.38 12.04
N GLY A 59 -0.51 1.84 10.85
CA GLY A 59 0.25 2.67 9.94
C GLY A 59 -0.30 4.08 9.87
N GLU A 60 0.22 4.83 8.90
CA GLU A 60 -0.33 6.12 8.53
C GLU A 60 -0.92 6.04 7.13
N TYR A 61 -1.93 6.87 6.89
CA TYR A 61 -2.66 6.91 5.64
C TYR A 61 -2.96 8.36 5.28
N TYR A 62 -2.60 8.73 4.06
CA TYR A 62 -2.69 10.07 3.51
C TYR A 62 -3.40 10.01 2.18
N THR A 63 -4.23 11.01 1.90
CA THR A 63 -4.93 11.15 0.62
C THR A 63 -4.57 12.48 -0.02
N ALA A 64 -4.42 12.47 -1.33
CA ALA A 64 -4.37 13.66 -2.16
C ALA A 64 -5.70 13.78 -2.93
N THR A 65 -6.42 14.89 -2.72
CA THR A 65 -7.68 15.17 -3.42
C THR A 65 -7.58 16.42 -4.28
N ASN A 66 -8.18 16.39 -5.47
CA ASN A 66 -8.23 17.56 -6.36
C ASN A 66 -9.30 18.58 -5.90
N THR A 67 -9.47 19.66 -6.65
CA THR A 67 -10.47 20.71 -6.37
C THR A 67 -11.92 20.20 -6.42
N ASP A 68 -12.16 19.11 -7.13
CA ASP A 68 -13.47 18.45 -7.28
C ASP A 68 -13.69 17.39 -6.19
N GLN A 69 -12.81 17.32 -5.19
CA GLN A 69 -12.79 16.35 -4.09
C GLN A 69 -12.60 14.90 -4.52
N GLU A 70 -12.06 14.66 -5.71
CA GLU A 70 -11.74 13.32 -6.20
C GLU A 70 -10.38 12.87 -5.67
N LEU A 71 -10.30 11.59 -5.29
CA LEU A 71 -9.04 10.98 -4.87
C LEU A 71 -8.14 10.78 -6.08
N VAL A 72 -7.04 11.53 -6.12
CA VAL A 72 -6.06 11.49 -7.22
C VAL A 72 -4.74 10.86 -6.79
N GLY A 73 -4.55 10.63 -5.50
CA GLY A 73 -3.43 9.88 -4.97
C GLY A 73 -3.60 9.51 -3.51
N PHE A 74 -2.80 8.56 -3.05
CA PHE A 74 -2.71 8.20 -1.64
C PHE A 74 -1.30 7.74 -1.27
N ALA A 75 -0.98 7.85 0.01
CA ALA A 75 0.16 7.20 0.61
C ALA A 75 -0.29 6.39 1.83
N ALA A 76 0.31 5.20 2.00
CA ALA A 76 0.11 4.39 3.19
C ALA A 76 1.44 3.73 3.56
N TRP A 77 1.78 3.71 4.84
CA TRP A 77 2.97 3.01 5.32
C TRP A 77 2.74 2.49 6.73
N THR A 78 3.56 1.53 7.12
CA THR A 78 3.65 1.03 8.49
C THR A 78 4.84 1.66 9.21
N PRO A 79 4.76 1.91 10.54
CA PRO A 79 5.88 2.47 11.27
C PRO A 79 7.08 1.50 11.26
N PRO A 80 8.31 2.02 11.35
CA PRO A 80 9.51 1.19 11.41
C PRO A 80 9.45 0.16 12.55
N GLY A 81 9.95 -1.05 12.29
CA GLY A 81 9.94 -2.15 13.26
C GLY A 81 8.60 -2.92 13.37
N GLN A 82 7.58 -2.58 12.57
CA GLN A 82 6.34 -3.35 12.48
C GLN A 82 6.11 -3.94 11.09
N ASP A 83 6.25 -5.26 10.96
CA ASP A 83 5.93 -5.95 9.71
C ASP A 83 4.41 -5.90 9.43
N MET A 84 4.04 -5.70 8.16
CA MET A 84 2.65 -5.83 7.72
C MET A 84 2.16 -7.27 7.95
N PHE A 85 0.92 -7.41 8.45
CA PHE A 85 0.32 -8.70 8.83
C PHE A 85 1.04 -9.44 9.97
N ASN A 86 1.79 -8.75 10.83
CA ASN A 86 2.43 -9.38 11.98
C ASN A 86 1.40 -9.75 13.08
N SER A 87 0.36 -8.93 13.25
CA SER A 87 -0.68 -9.20 14.27
C SER A 87 -1.77 -10.15 13.75
N LYS A 88 -2.34 -10.96 14.66
CA LYS A 88 -3.51 -11.79 14.36
C LYS A 88 -4.69 -10.95 13.85
N GLU A 89 -4.84 -9.75 14.41
CA GLU A 89 -5.89 -8.79 14.06
C GLU A 89 -5.77 -8.31 12.60
N GLN A 90 -4.55 -7.93 12.16
CA GLN A 90 -4.29 -7.58 10.76
C GLN A 90 -4.56 -8.76 9.81
N ARG A 91 -4.21 -9.99 10.23
CA ARG A 91 -4.46 -11.18 9.41
C ARG A 91 -5.95 -11.49 9.27
N SER A 92 -6.72 -11.36 10.35
CA SER A 92 -8.14 -11.72 10.38
C SER A 92 -9.05 -10.81 9.57
N ILE A 93 -8.66 -9.55 9.32
CA ILE A 93 -9.55 -8.54 8.74
C ILE A 93 -9.58 -8.55 7.21
N ALA A 94 -8.48 -8.95 6.54
CA ALA A 94 -8.45 -8.96 5.08
C ALA A 94 -7.45 -9.96 4.49
N PHE A 95 -6.35 -10.24 5.19
CA PHE A 95 -5.31 -11.14 4.68
C PHE A 95 -5.83 -12.56 4.46
N ASN A 96 -6.63 -13.09 5.39
CA ASN A 96 -7.19 -14.42 5.25
C ASN A 96 -8.12 -14.53 4.03
N ASP A 97 -8.98 -13.54 3.78
CA ASP A 97 -9.91 -13.54 2.65
C ASP A 97 -9.18 -13.42 1.30
N PHE A 98 -8.11 -12.64 1.24
CA PHE A 98 -7.22 -12.58 0.09
C PHE A 98 -6.54 -13.93 -0.14
N MET A 99 -5.90 -14.47 0.89
CA MET A 99 -5.18 -15.74 0.79
C MET A 99 -6.10 -16.92 0.45
N LEU A 100 -7.36 -16.90 0.85
CA LEU A 100 -8.34 -17.93 0.43
C LEU A 100 -8.59 -17.95 -1.09
N ARG A 101 -8.40 -16.81 -1.78
CA ARG A 101 -8.66 -16.67 -3.22
C ARG A 101 -7.41 -16.83 -4.08
N VAL A 102 -6.23 -16.62 -3.50
CA VAL A 102 -4.96 -16.86 -4.17
C VAL A 102 -4.78 -18.37 -4.41
N SER A 103 -4.26 -18.74 -5.58
CA SER A 103 -3.92 -20.13 -5.93
C SER A 103 -2.89 -20.73 -4.96
N GLU A 104 -2.82 -22.06 -4.88
CA GLU A 104 -1.82 -22.72 -4.03
C GLU A 104 -0.38 -22.35 -4.43
N GLU A 105 -0.11 -22.25 -5.73
CA GLU A 105 1.16 -21.79 -6.26
C GLU A 105 1.46 -20.34 -5.84
N GLY A 106 0.44 -19.46 -5.88
CA GLY A 106 0.54 -18.09 -5.41
C GLY A 106 0.82 -18.00 -3.92
N LYS A 107 0.21 -18.86 -3.09
CA LYS A 107 0.49 -18.94 -1.65
C LYS A 107 1.92 -19.37 -1.38
N ILE A 108 2.43 -20.36 -2.11
CA ILE A 108 3.82 -20.83 -2.01
C ILE A 108 4.79 -19.70 -2.41
N TYR A 109 4.48 -19.01 -3.51
CA TYR A 109 5.26 -17.84 -3.94
C TYR A 109 5.28 -16.77 -2.85
N PHE A 110 4.12 -16.39 -2.31
CA PHE A 110 3.99 -15.37 -1.28
C PHE A 110 4.77 -15.72 0.00
N ALA A 111 4.68 -16.99 0.45
CA ALA A 111 5.41 -17.50 1.61
C ALA A 111 6.95 -17.51 1.41
N THR A 112 7.41 -17.60 0.16
CA THR A 112 8.85 -17.55 -0.17
C THR A 112 9.33 -16.12 -0.39
N TYR A 113 8.51 -15.29 -1.03
CA TYR A 113 8.83 -13.93 -1.42
C TYR A 113 8.94 -12.98 -0.23
N LEU A 114 7.95 -12.98 0.67
CA LEU A 114 7.92 -12.03 1.79
C LEU A 114 9.16 -12.14 2.70
N PRO A 115 9.59 -13.33 3.16
CA PRO A 115 10.80 -13.44 3.97
C PRO A 115 12.07 -13.02 3.20
N ARG A 116 12.14 -13.33 1.90
CA ARG A 116 13.29 -12.92 1.06
C ARG A 116 13.36 -11.41 0.92
N LEU A 117 12.24 -10.75 0.64
CA LEU A 117 12.17 -9.29 0.55
C LEU A 117 12.52 -8.64 1.89
N SER A 118 11.97 -9.14 3.00
CA SER A 118 12.24 -8.62 4.34
C SER A 118 13.72 -8.77 4.72
N ASN A 119 14.33 -9.92 4.43
CA ASN A 119 15.76 -10.16 4.69
C ASN A 119 16.63 -9.24 3.82
N PHE A 120 16.35 -9.17 2.52
CA PHE A 120 17.07 -8.28 1.60
C PHE A 120 17.00 -6.81 2.02
N ALA A 121 15.81 -6.33 2.39
CA ALA A 121 15.63 -4.97 2.90
C ALA A 121 16.40 -4.75 4.21
N SER A 122 16.37 -5.72 5.13
CA SER A 122 17.10 -5.65 6.40
C SER A 122 18.62 -5.62 6.20
N ASP A 123 19.14 -6.37 5.23
CA ASP A 123 20.57 -6.44 4.92
C ASP A 123 21.10 -5.11 4.35
N ILE A 124 20.27 -4.39 3.58
CA ILE A 124 20.66 -3.13 2.95
C ILE A 124 20.39 -1.92 3.85
N LEU A 125 19.20 -1.86 4.44
CA LEU A 125 18.68 -0.68 5.14
C LEU A 125 18.86 -0.77 6.67
N GLY A 126 19.19 -1.95 7.18
CA GLY A 126 19.29 -2.23 8.61
C GLY A 126 17.97 -2.69 9.25
N PRO A 127 18.04 -3.36 10.42
CA PRO A 127 16.90 -4.05 11.03
C PRO A 127 15.76 -3.12 11.49
N ASN A 128 16.06 -1.83 11.65
CA ASN A 128 15.11 -0.84 12.15
C ASN A 128 14.33 -0.12 11.04
N VAL A 129 14.64 -0.35 9.75
CA VAL A 129 13.94 0.25 8.60
C VAL A 129 12.92 -0.73 7.99
N LYS A 130 12.69 -1.85 8.68
CA LYS A 130 12.10 -3.11 8.18
C LYS A 130 10.74 -3.03 7.49
N CYS A 131 9.98 -1.95 7.67
CA CYS A 131 8.66 -1.84 7.05
C CYS A 131 8.36 -0.43 6.57
N PHE A 132 9.27 0.12 5.77
CA PHE A 132 8.97 1.25 4.89
C PHE A 132 8.40 0.69 3.58
N ASP A 133 7.15 0.19 3.59
CA ASP A 133 6.40 -0.04 2.34
C ASP A 133 5.75 1.30 1.96
N ASP A 134 6.60 2.24 1.53
CA ASP A 134 6.18 3.55 1.07
C ASP A 134 5.49 3.40 -0.27
N ARG A 135 4.17 3.41 -0.21
CA ARG A 135 3.33 3.28 -1.37
C ARG A 135 2.67 4.60 -1.67
N ILE A 136 3.38 5.44 -2.41
CA ILE A 136 2.82 6.65 -2.99
C ILE A 136 2.29 6.29 -4.36
N PHE A 137 0.96 6.27 -4.49
CA PHE A 137 0.30 6.12 -5.78
C PHE A 137 -0.36 7.43 -6.13
N THR A 138 -0.01 7.96 -7.29
CA THR A 138 -0.61 9.17 -7.84
C THR A 138 -1.06 8.89 -9.26
N GLY A 139 -2.16 9.49 -9.69
CA GLY A 139 -2.59 9.44 -11.09
C GLY A 139 -1.48 9.90 -12.05
N PRO A 140 -1.47 9.43 -13.31
CA PRO A 140 -0.40 9.72 -14.27
C PRO A 140 -0.25 11.22 -14.59
N GLU A 141 -1.26 12.05 -14.34
CA GLU A 141 -1.12 13.51 -14.42
C GLU A 141 -0.34 14.14 -13.26
N LEU A 142 -0.32 13.50 -12.09
CA LEU A 142 0.37 13.98 -10.91
C LEU A 142 1.83 13.51 -10.83
N GLU A 143 2.14 12.33 -11.37
CA GLU A 143 3.54 11.87 -11.53
C GLU A 143 4.35 12.85 -12.39
N LYS A 144 3.76 13.38 -13.47
CA LYS A 144 4.41 14.36 -14.36
C LYS A 144 4.70 15.70 -13.71
N ALA A 145 4.08 15.99 -12.57
CA ALA A 145 4.13 17.28 -11.91
C ALA A 145 4.95 17.27 -10.60
N ASN A 146 5.77 16.23 -10.37
CA ASN A 146 6.63 16.06 -9.20
C ASN A 146 5.87 16.04 -7.86
N TYR A 147 4.62 15.59 -7.84
CA TYR A 147 3.81 15.60 -6.61
C TYR A 147 3.99 14.38 -5.72
N THR A 148 4.59 13.32 -6.24
CA THR A 148 5.20 12.26 -5.42
C THR A 148 6.17 12.88 -4.40
N LEU A 149 7.01 13.83 -4.85
CA LEU A 149 7.96 14.56 -4.00
C LEU A 149 7.30 15.49 -2.97
N SER A 150 6.14 16.09 -3.27
CA SER A 150 5.44 16.92 -2.27
C SER A 150 4.77 16.07 -1.19
N MET A 151 4.22 14.90 -1.56
CA MET A 151 3.76 13.92 -0.58
C MET A 151 4.95 13.44 0.25
N GLU A 152 6.08 13.07 -0.37
CA GLU A 152 7.32 12.69 0.35
C GLU A 152 7.77 13.75 1.34
N ASN A 153 7.78 15.03 0.95
CA ASN A 153 8.21 16.11 1.82
C ASN A 153 7.26 16.37 2.99
N GLU A 154 5.94 16.29 2.81
CA GLU A 154 4.99 16.37 3.93
C GLU A 154 5.09 15.16 4.86
N MET A 155 5.41 13.98 4.32
CA MET A 155 5.60 12.75 5.08
C MET A 155 6.92 12.76 5.89
N LEU A 156 8.01 13.24 5.30
CA LEU A 156 9.34 13.32 5.94
C LEU A 156 9.50 14.54 6.86
N GLY A 157 8.72 15.61 6.66
CA GLY A 157 8.75 16.80 7.50
C GLY A 157 8.35 16.57 8.97
N GLY A 158 7.76 15.42 9.30
CA GLY A 158 7.50 14.97 10.67
C GLY A 158 8.66 14.25 11.37
N PHE A 159 9.76 13.99 10.65
CA PHE A 159 10.92 13.21 11.13
C PHE A 159 12.23 14.02 11.22
N ILE A 160 12.18 15.36 11.07
CA ILE A 160 13.34 16.26 11.25
C ILE A 160 13.10 17.20 12.43
#